data_AF-A0A7K1UF21-F1
#
_entry.id   AF-A0A7K1UF21-F1
#
_cell.length_a   1.000
_cell.length_b   1.000
_cell.length_c   1.000
_cell.angle_alpha   90.00
_cell.angle_beta   90.00
_cell.angle_gamma   90.00
#
_symmetry.space_group_name_H-M   'P 1'
#
loop_
_entity.id
_entity.type
_entity.pdbx_description
1 polymer ?
#
loop_
_entity_poly.entity_id
_entity_poly.type
_entity_poly.pdbx_seq_one_letter_code
_entity_poly.pdbx_strand_id
1 'polypeptide(L)'
;MQWNLRMRAAERGIWKSAEMRRRLAAEGLEISAGKMSSWWAGTPPTIRLEELDVICVVLECSPSDLMVPEPEKVAARRPQNVETINGQNDTPPRVAPRFGKPRSEPPV
;
A
#
# COMPACT_ATOMS: atom_id res chain seq x y z
N MET A 1 -1.22 -4.14 -4.80
CA MET A 1 0.22 -3.84 -4.91
C MET A 1 0.91 -5.15 -5.17
N GLN A 2 1.44 -5.31 -6.37
CA GLN A 2 2.23 -6.47 -6.73
C GLN A 2 3.66 -6.28 -6.24
N TRP A 3 4.22 -7.31 -5.63
CA TRP A 3 5.55 -7.31 -5.04
C TRP A 3 6.52 -8.12 -5.89
N ASN A 4 7.55 -7.45 -6.41
CA ASN A 4 8.46 -8.00 -7.42
C ASN A 4 9.86 -8.33 -6.89
N LEU A 5 10.04 -8.38 -5.56
CA LEU A 5 11.36 -8.59 -4.94
C LEU A 5 12.10 -9.80 -5.50
N ARG A 6 11.45 -10.96 -5.59
CA ARG A 6 12.12 -12.19 -6.05
C ARG A 6 12.61 -12.07 -7.49
N MET A 7 11.85 -11.38 -8.35
CA MET A 7 12.22 -11.15 -9.74
C MET A 7 13.42 -10.20 -9.83
N ARG A 8 13.35 -9.04 -9.15
CA ARG A 8 14.46 -8.06 -9.11
C ARG A 8 15.73 -8.64 -8.47
N ALA A 9 15.58 -9.47 -7.45
CA ALA A 9 16.69 -10.20 -6.84
C ALA A 9 17.33 -11.19 -7.84
N ALA A 10 16.52 -11.94 -8.60
CA ALA A 10 17.02 -12.88 -9.61
C ALA A 10 17.77 -12.20 -10.76
N GLU A 11 17.31 -11.01 -11.22
CA GLU A 11 18.01 -10.17 -12.20
C GLU A 11 19.43 -9.77 -11.72
N ARG A 12 19.62 -9.69 -10.39
CA ARG A 12 20.90 -9.43 -9.72
C ARG A 12 21.65 -10.71 -9.32
N GLY A 13 21.21 -11.88 -9.76
CA GLY A 13 21.83 -13.18 -9.45
C GLY A 13 21.55 -13.69 -8.03
N ILE A 14 20.58 -13.11 -7.32
CA ILE A 14 20.21 -13.50 -5.95
C ILE A 14 19.03 -14.46 -6.00
N TRP A 15 19.29 -15.73 -5.76
CA TRP A 15 18.30 -16.81 -5.89
C TRP A 15 17.74 -17.33 -4.55
N LYS A 16 18.36 -16.94 -3.43
CA LYS A 16 18.01 -17.45 -2.09
C LYS A 16 17.69 -16.28 -1.16
N SER A 17 16.61 -16.38 -0.41
CA SER A 17 16.22 -15.38 0.61
C SER A 17 17.32 -15.14 1.65
N ALA A 18 18.06 -16.19 2.03
CA ALA A 18 19.18 -16.08 2.96
C ALA A 18 20.35 -15.26 2.40
N GLU A 19 20.61 -15.31 1.08
CA GLU A 19 21.62 -14.47 0.44
C GLU A 19 21.16 -13.01 0.38
N MET A 20 19.90 -12.76 0.03
CA MET A 20 19.32 -11.41 0.08
C MET A 20 19.46 -10.81 1.48
N ARG A 21 19.12 -11.58 2.52
CA ARG A 21 19.26 -11.16 3.92
C ARG A 21 20.68 -10.74 4.28
N ARG A 22 21.69 -11.49 3.82
CA ARG A 22 23.10 -11.16 4.05
C ARG A 22 23.50 -9.86 3.36
N ARG A 23 23.04 -9.63 2.14
CA ARG A 23 23.32 -8.38 1.40
C ARG A 23 22.67 -7.17 2.05
N LEU A 24 21.43 -7.31 2.52
CA LEU A 24 20.76 -6.26 3.28
C LEU A 24 21.49 -5.96 4.60
N ALA A 25 21.92 -6.99 5.33
CA ALA A 25 22.71 -6.84 6.55
C ALA A 25 24.05 -6.12 6.31
N ALA A 26 24.71 -6.38 5.17
CA ALA A 26 25.94 -5.69 4.80
C ALA A 26 25.77 -4.17 4.64
N GLU A 27 24.57 -3.72 4.24
CA GLU A 27 24.18 -2.30 4.16
C GLU A 27 23.53 -1.78 5.45
N GLY A 28 23.60 -2.53 6.55
CA GLY A 28 23.08 -2.14 7.87
C GLY A 28 21.59 -2.45 8.11
N LEU A 29 20.92 -3.13 7.19
CA LEU A 29 19.52 -3.56 7.35
C LEU A 29 19.45 -5.01 7.88
N GLU A 30 19.46 -5.12 9.21
CA GLU A 30 19.33 -6.41 9.92
C GLU A 30 17.87 -6.87 9.98
N ILE A 31 17.55 -7.94 9.25
CA ILE A 31 16.20 -8.52 9.17
C ILE A 31 16.20 -9.95 9.71
N SER A 32 15.16 -10.29 10.48
CA SER A 32 14.94 -11.66 10.94
C SER A 32 14.70 -12.61 9.77
N ALA A 33 15.08 -13.88 9.91
CA ALA A 33 14.85 -14.89 8.87
C ALA A 33 13.37 -15.05 8.50
N GLY A 34 12.47 -14.88 9.49
CA GLY A 34 11.02 -14.92 9.27
C GLY A 34 10.51 -13.74 8.44
N LYS A 35 10.93 -12.51 8.77
CA LYS A 35 10.53 -11.31 8.00
C LYS A 35 11.05 -11.37 6.57
N MET A 36 12.30 -11.77 6.37
CA MET A 36 12.87 -11.97 5.03
C MET A 36 12.12 -13.06 4.24
N SER A 37 11.77 -14.17 4.88
CA SER A 37 11.01 -15.24 4.23
C SER A 37 9.61 -14.79 3.80
N SER A 38 8.93 -14.00 4.64
CA SER A 38 7.64 -13.41 4.29
C SER A 38 7.75 -12.48 3.08
N TRP A 39 8.76 -11.60 3.05
CA TRP A 39 9.02 -10.73 1.90
C TRP A 39 9.39 -11.52 0.64
N TRP A 40 10.12 -12.62 0.78
CA TRP A 40 10.51 -13.44 -0.37
C TRP A 40 9.33 -14.19 -0.98
N ALA A 41 8.37 -14.60 -0.15
CA ALA A 41 7.21 -15.38 -0.57
C ALA A 41 6.09 -14.52 -1.19
N GLY A 42 5.96 -13.25 -0.80
CA GLY A 42 4.90 -12.39 -1.33
C GLY A 42 4.90 -10.97 -0.78
N THR A 43 3.82 -10.25 -1.09
CA THR A 43 3.67 -8.84 -0.71
C THR A 43 3.62 -8.67 0.81
N PRO A 44 4.54 -7.89 1.41
CA PRO A 44 4.47 -7.62 2.84
C PRO A 44 3.24 -6.77 3.19
N PRO A 45 2.63 -6.98 4.37
CA PRO A 45 1.51 -6.14 4.84
C PRO A 45 1.98 -4.72 5.17
N THR A 46 3.21 -4.58 5.66
CA THR A 46 3.86 -3.30 5.95
C THR A 46 5.34 -3.38 5.57
N ILE A 47 5.86 -2.28 5.04
CA ILE A 47 7.27 -2.06 4.81
C ILE A 47 7.60 -0.63 5.21
N ARG A 48 8.72 -0.42 5.90
CA ARG A 48 9.16 0.92 6.27
C ARG A 48 9.95 1.53 5.13
N LEU A 49 9.91 2.85 4.97
CA LEU A 49 10.52 3.53 3.82
C LEU A 49 12.05 3.40 3.84
N GLU A 50 12.65 3.43 5.02
CA GLU A 50 14.09 3.19 5.21
C GLU A 50 14.50 1.77 4.78
N GLU A 51 13.63 0.77 4.98
CA GLU A 51 13.90 -0.59 4.54
C GLU A 51 13.79 -0.70 3.02
N LEU A 52 12.80 -0.04 2.44
CA LEU A 52 12.58 0.03 1.00
C LEU A 52 13.76 0.70 0.29
N ASP A 53 14.30 1.78 0.86
CA ASP A 53 15.45 2.51 0.33
C ASP A 53 16.69 1.61 0.24
N VAL A 54 17.04 0.92 1.33
CA VAL A 54 18.18 -0.02 1.34
C VAL A 54 17.98 -1.16 0.33
N ILE A 55 16.76 -1.71 0.21
CA ILE A 55 16.48 -2.75 -0.79
C ILE A 55 16.70 -2.21 -2.20
N CYS A 56 16.26 -0.98 -2.48
CA CYS A 56 16.43 -0.33 -3.78
C CYS A 56 17.91 -0.10 -4.09
N VAL A 57 18.73 0.27 -3.10
CA VAL A 57 20.19 0.39 -3.26
C VAL A 57 20.83 -0.98 -3.53
N VAL A 58 20.54 -2.00 -2.72
CA VAL A 58 21.11 -3.36 -2.86
C VAL A 58 20.74 -4.03 -4.19
N LEU A 59 19.53 -3.78 -4.68
CA LEU A 59 19.05 -4.31 -5.96
C LEU A 59 19.27 -3.34 -7.12
N GLU A 60 19.80 -2.15 -6.85
CA GLU A 60 19.99 -1.06 -7.81
C GLU A 60 18.74 -0.90 -8.71
N CYS A 61 17.58 -0.70 -8.07
CA CYS A 61 16.29 -0.55 -8.71
C CYS A 61 15.47 0.58 -8.05
N SER A 62 14.38 1.01 -8.69
CA SER A 62 13.49 2.00 -8.08
C SER A 62 12.38 1.35 -7.23
N PRO A 63 11.72 2.11 -6.33
CA PRO A 63 10.54 1.61 -5.61
C PRO A 63 9.42 1.09 -6.52
N SER A 64 9.22 1.73 -7.68
CA SER A 64 8.20 1.33 -8.66
C SER A 64 8.52 -0.01 -9.35
N ASP A 65 9.80 -0.38 -9.41
CA ASP A 65 10.23 -1.69 -9.91
C ASP A 65 9.90 -2.83 -8.94
N LEU A 66 9.80 -2.50 -7.65
CA LEU A 66 9.57 -3.43 -6.56
C LEU A 66 8.08 -3.52 -6.18
N MET A 67 7.36 -2.40 -6.25
CA MET A 67 5.95 -2.27 -5.87
C MET A 67 5.12 -1.69 -7.03
N VAL A 68 4.40 -2.57 -7.72
CA VAL A 68 3.58 -2.18 -8.88
C VAL A 68 2.11 -2.00 -8.45
N PRO A 69 1.48 -0.85 -8.76
CA PRO A 69 0.06 -0.66 -8.55
C PRO A 69 -0.79 -1.65 -9.36
N GLU A 70 -1.88 -2.12 -8.76
CA GLU A 70 -2.81 -3.03 -9.42
C GLU A 70 -4.16 -2.31 -9.57
N PRO A 71 -4.35 -1.50 -10.63
CA PRO A 71 -5.48 -0.60 -10.75
C PRO A 71 -6.82 -1.33 -10.76
N GLU A 72 -6.89 -2.53 -11.33
CA GLU A 72 -8.11 -3.36 -11.33
C GLU A 72 -8.52 -3.77 -9.91
N LYS A 73 -7.56 -4.18 -9.07
CA LYS A 73 -7.81 -4.51 -7.66
C LYS A 73 -8.26 -3.29 -6.86
N VAL A 74 -7.77 -2.10 -7.23
CA VAL A 74 -8.21 -0.83 -6.63
C VAL A 74 -9.61 -0.46 -7.09
N ALA A 75 -9.90 -0.58 -8.38
CA ALA A 75 -11.22 -0.31 -8.95
C ALA A 75 -12.30 -1.21 -8.35
N ALA A 76 -12.01 -2.50 -8.15
CA ALA A 76 -12.91 -3.45 -7.51
C ALA A 76 -13.27 -3.09 -6.04
N ARG A 77 -12.45 -2.29 -5.36
CA ARG A 77 -12.74 -1.79 -3.99
C ARG A 77 -13.60 -0.53 -3.97
N ARG A 78 -13.74 0.16 -5.11
CA ARG A 78 -14.53 1.39 -5.16
C ARG A 78 -15.99 1.04 -4.86
N PRO A 79 -16.67 1.77 -3.96
CA PRO A 79 -18.10 1.56 -3.75
C PRO A 79 -18.81 1.76 -5.09
N GLN A 80 -19.52 0.74 -5.55
CA GLN A 80 -20.38 0.88 -6.70
C GLN A 80 -21.52 1.80 -6.28
N ASN A 81 -21.71 2.90 -7.02
CA ASN A 81 -22.91 3.69 -6.88
C ASN A 81 -24.06 2.75 -7.24
N VAL A 82 -24.87 2.39 -6.25
CA VAL A 82 -26.02 1.52 -6.45
C VAL A 82 -27.00 2.36 -7.27
N GLU A 83 -26.89 2.27 -8.60
CA GLU A 83 -27.93 2.76 -9.49
C GLU A 83 -29.19 1.99 -9.12
N THR A 84 -30.06 2.70 -8.42
CA THR A 84 -31.35 2.20 -8.00
C THR A 84 -32.11 1.94 -9.30
N ILE A 85 -32.29 0.67 -9.65
CA ILE A 85 -33.17 0.25 -10.74
C ILE A 85 -34.60 0.52 -10.26
N ASN A 86 -35.02 1.79 -10.35
CA ASN A 86 -36.40 2.27 -10.40
C ASN A 86 -36.37 3.79 -10.56
N GLY A 87 -36.25 4.23 -11.81
CA GLY A 87 -36.51 5.61 -12.22
C GLY A 87 -38.02 5.91 -12.19
N GLN A 88 -38.62 5.92 -11.00
CA GLN A 88 -39.93 6.53 -10.76
C GLN A 88 -39.76 7.57 -9.66
N ASN A 89 -39.52 8.82 -10.09
CA ASN A 89 -39.76 10.07 -9.36
C ASN A 89 -39.70 10.00 -7.83
N ASP A 90 -38.56 9.69 -7.25
CA ASP A 90 -38.30 10.03 -5.85
C ASP A 90 -37.21 11.08 -5.77
N THR A 91 -37.67 12.31 -5.57
CA THR A 91 -36.80 13.42 -5.16
C THR A 91 -36.12 12.97 -3.86
N PRO A 92 -34.78 12.92 -3.77
CA PRO A 92 -34.15 12.52 -2.52
C PRO A 92 -34.59 13.49 -1.41
N PRO A 93 -34.90 13.02 -0.19
CA PRO A 93 -35.22 13.93 0.90
C PRO A 93 -34.01 14.85 1.10
N ARG A 94 -34.19 16.10 0.71
CA ARG A 94 -33.19 17.15 0.88
C ARG A 94 -33.03 17.34 2.39
N VAL A 95 -32.03 16.70 2.98
CA VAL A 95 -31.65 16.95 4.38
C VAL A 95 -31.04 18.35 4.43
N ALA A 96 -31.90 19.36 4.56
CA ALA A 96 -31.48 20.72 4.80
C ALA A 96 -30.94 20.80 6.24
N PRO A 97 -29.69 21.27 6.46
CA PRO A 97 -29.20 21.51 7.81
C PRO A 97 -30.12 22.55 8.46
N ARG A 98 -30.82 22.16 9.53
CA ARG A 98 -31.55 23.10 10.37
C ARG A 98 -30.51 23.84 11.20
N PHE A 99 -30.11 25.03 10.73
CA PHE A 99 -29.40 26.00 11.56
C PHE A 99 -30.35 26.53 12.64
N GLY A 100 -30.58 25.71 13.67
CA GLY A 100 -31.21 26.16 14.91
C GLY A 100 -30.25 27.07 15.66
N LYS A 101 -30.74 28.28 16.00
CA LYS A 101 -30.19 29.37 16.85
C LYS A 101 -28.65 29.40 17.06
N PRO A 102 -27.97 30.52 16.74
CA PRO A 102 -26.53 30.63 16.91
C PRO A 102 -26.13 30.33 18.36
N ARG A 103 -25.13 29.46 18.49
CA ARG A 103 -24.47 29.12 19.76
C ARG A 103 -23.93 30.41 20.37
N SER A 104 -24.24 30.64 21.65
CA SER A 104 -23.74 31.77 22.43
C SER A 104 -22.21 31.86 22.37
N GLU A 105 -21.68 33.08 22.23
CA GLU A 105 -20.24 33.33 22.20
C GLU A 105 -19.55 32.90 23.51
N PRO A 106 -18.28 32.47 23.44
CA PRO A 106 -17.51 32.11 24.63
C PRO A 106 -17.16 33.37 25.45
N PRO A 107 -17.09 33.28 26.79
CA PRO A 107 -16.76 34.42 27.64
C PRO A 107 -15.30 34.86 27.46
N VAL A 108 -15.08 36.18 27.54
CA VAL A 108 -13.78 36.86 27.53
C VAL A 108 -12.94 36.56 28.76
#